data_AF-A0A3E3DRJ8-F1
#
_entry.id   AF-A0A3E3DRJ8-F1
#
_cell.length_a   1.000
_cell.length_b   1.000
_cell.length_c   1.000
_cell.angle_alpha   90.00
_cell.angle_beta   90.00
_cell.angle_gamma   90.00
#
_symmetry.space_group_name_H-M   'P 1'
#
loop_
_entity.id
_entity.type
_entity.pdbx_description
1 polymer ?
#
loop_
_entity_poly.entity_id
_entity_poly.type
_entity_poly.pdbx_seq_one_letter_code
_entity_poly.pdbx_strand_id
1 'polypeptide(L)'
;MRKYMTAAALEPTDTGLLQVNVVSAENNFPIRDAEVSIAYKGDPESTVESTNTNSSGQTGEIRLAAPPLEYSLSPGLTQPYSEYTITIRARGFAEVAISGTEILPDSLAIQPVRMTPLADEVSPDTPIVIPDHTLYGYYPPKIAEAEVKPVAETGEIVLSRVVVPQTVVVHDGVPTDSTAPNYYVPYRDYIKNVASSEIYATWPRSSITANVLAIMSFTLNRVYTEWYRNQGYDFTITSSTAFDHKWIYGRNIFQSISEVVDEIFDNYLSRPEVKQPILTQYCDGNRVSCQHKGWMTQWGSADLGERGYSPIEILRYFYGDDMYINTAEQISGIPASWPGYDLTIGSSGQKVQQVQEQLDAIATVYSAIPHITPDGIFGPATAAAVREFQSIFGLPVTGVIDFRTWYKISHIYVGVTRIAELN
;
A
#
# COMPACT_ATOMS: atom_id res chain seq x y z
N MET A 1 -2.74 19.10 27.42
CA MET A 1 -3.30 18.94 26.06
C MET A 1 -2.62 19.94 25.15
N ARG A 2 -1.70 19.53 24.29
CA ARG A 2 -1.29 20.36 23.15
C ARG A 2 -2.49 20.35 22.19
N LYS A 3 -3.10 21.51 21.95
CA LYS A 3 -4.21 21.62 21.00
C LYS A 3 -3.60 21.50 19.60
N TYR A 4 -3.88 20.38 18.96
CA TYR A 4 -3.62 20.20 17.54
C TYR A 4 -4.44 21.23 16.75
N MET A 5 -3.83 21.91 15.79
CA MET A 5 -4.52 22.82 14.89
C MET A 5 -4.93 22.04 13.65
N THR A 6 -6.23 21.95 13.40
CA THR A 6 -6.78 21.28 12.22
C THR A 6 -6.49 22.10 10.97
N ALA A 7 -6.28 21.43 9.84
CA ALA A 7 -6.05 22.10 8.55
C ALA A 7 -7.19 23.06 8.18
N ALA A 8 -8.44 22.75 8.56
CA ALA A 8 -9.61 23.59 8.31
C ALA A 8 -9.55 24.98 8.99
N ALA A 9 -8.65 25.20 9.95
CA ALA A 9 -8.47 26.49 10.64
C ALA A 9 -7.42 27.40 9.99
N LEU A 10 -6.72 26.94 8.94
CA LEU A 10 -5.67 27.67 8.24
C LEU A 10 -6.01 27.74 6.74
N GLU A 11 -5.77 28.87 6.08
CA GLU A 11 -5.98 28.94 4.63
C GLU A 11 -4.93 28.08 3.92
N PRO A 12 -5.35 27.03 3.17
CA PRO A 12 -4.41 26.21 2.42
C PRO A 12 -3.79 27.04 1.30
N THR A 13 -2.46 27.08 1.25
CA THR A 13 -1.71 27.80 0.19
C THR A 13 -1.19 26.86 -0.89
N ASP A 14 -1.11 25.56 -0.60
CA ASP A 14 -0.54 24.54 -1.49
C ASP A 14 -1.65 23.61 -1.98
N THR A 15 -1.31 22.71 -2.91
CA THR A 15 -2.28 21.75 -3.46
C THR A 15 -1.69 20.35 -3.57
N GLY A 16 -2.53 19.35 -3.38
CA GLY A 16 -2.25 17.96 -3.72
C GLY A 16 -3.16 17.48 -4.85
N LEU A 17 -2.91 16.26 -5.31
CA LEU A 17 -3.72 15.60 -6.33
C LEU A 17 -4.43 14.39 -5.73
N LEU A 18 -5.66 14.15 -6.19
CA LEU A 18 -6.45 12.96 -5.86
C LEU A 18 -6.87 12.23 -7.14
N GLN A 19 -6.66 10.93 -7.17
CA GLN A 19 -7.28 10.02 -8.14
C GLN A 19 -8.10 8.97 -7.39
N VAL A 20 -9.34 8.75 -7.82
CA VAL A 20 -10.22 7.72 -7.24
C VAL A 20 -10.29 6.54 -8.21
N ASN A 21 -10.00 5.35 -7.70
CA ASN A 21 -9.98 4.10 -8.47
C ASN A 21 -11.09 3.18 -7.96
N VAL A 22 -12.10 2.97 -8.79
CA VAL A 22 -13.35 2.29 -8.44
C VAL A 22 -13.43 0.95 -9.16
N VAL A 23 -13.54 -0.13 -8.40
CA VAL A 23 -13.73 -1.50 -8.90
C VAL A 23 -14.90 -2.18 -8.19
N SER A 24 -15.44 -3.23 -8.81
CA SER A 24 -16.42 -4.11 -8.15
C SER A 24 -15.74 -4.98 -7.10
N ALA A 25 -16.36 -5.10 -5.92
CA ALA A 25 -15.89 -5.98 -4.86
C ALA A 25 -16.00 -7.47 -5.21
N GLU A 26 -16.93 -7.82 -6.11
CA GLU A 26 -17.20 -9.21 -6.53
C GLU A 26 -16.10 -9.75 -7.46
N ASN A 27 -15.74 -8.97 -8.49
CA ASN A 27 -14.89 -9.45 -9.59
C ASN A 27 -13.65 -8.58 -9.88
N ASN A 28 -13.40 -7.51 -9.10
CA ASN A 28 -12.31 -6.56 -9.33
C ASN A 28 -12.34 -5.85 -10.70
N PHE A 29 -13.46 -5.90 -11.42
CA PHE A 29 -13.57 -5.20 -12.70
C PHE A 29 -13.73 -3.70 -12.44
N PRO A 30 -13.11 -2.85 -13.28
CA PRO A 30 -13.25 -1.41 -13.18
C PRO A 30 -14.71 -0.99 -13.38
N ILE A 31 -15.19 -0.08 -12.55
CA ILE A 31 -16.54 0.48 -12.68
C ILE A 31 -16.42 1.80 -13.42
N ARG A 32 -16.88 1.81 -14.68
CA ARG A 32 -16.93 2.98 -15.54
C ARG A 32 -18.13 3.88 -15.18
N ASP A 33 -17.99 5.18 -15.40
CA ASP A 33 -19.02 6.21 -15.24
C ASP A 33 -19.58 6.30 -13.80
N ALA A 34 -18.84 5.78 -12.81
CA ALA A 34 -19.15 5.98 -11.39
C ALA A 34 -18.96 7.47 -11.06
N GLU A 35 -19.98 8.08 -10.49
CA GLU A 35 -19.96 9.47 -10.02
C GLU A 35 -19.16 9.54 -8.72
N VAL A 36 -18.21 10.45 -8.65
CA VAL A 36 -17.34 10.72 -7.51
C VAL A 36 -17.55 12.17 -7.10
N SER A 37 -18.17 12.38 -5.93
CA SER A 37 -18.34 13.69 -5.31
C SER A 37 -17.36 13.88 -4.16
N ILE A 38 -16.73 15.05 -4.07
CA ILE A 38 -15.71 15.37 -3.07
C ILE A 38 -16.16 16.60 -2.29
N ALA A 39 -16.15 16.51 -0.96
CA ALA A 39 -16.48 17.61 -0.05
C ALA A 39 -15.45 17.69 1.08
N TYR A 40 -15.34 18.82 1.76
CA TYR A 40 -14.48 18.92 2.95
C TYR A 40 -15.05 18.05 4.07
N LYS A 41 -14.18 17.37 4.86
CA LYS A 41 -14.63 16.52 5.98
C LYS A 41 -15.55 17.25 6.96
N GLY A 42 -15.31 18.54 7.20
CA GLY A 42 -16.10 19.38 8.11
C GLY A 42 -17.37 19.98 7.51
N ASP A 43 -17.57 19.89 6.20
CA ASP A 43 -18.77 20.37 5.49
C ASP A 43 -19.11 19.43 4.31
N PRO A 44 -19.60 18.21 4.62
CA PRO A 44 -19.78 17.16 3.61
C PRO A 44 -20.92 17.44 2.62
N GLU A 45 -21.82 18.39 2.92
CA GLU A 45 -22.93 18.78 2.04
C GLU A 45 -22.49 19.78 0.95
N SER A 46 -21.34 20.44 1.14
CA SER A 46 -20.78 21.38 0.18
C SER A 46 -19.78 20.67 -0.74
N THR A 47 -20.28 20.09 -1.84
CA THR A 47 -19.45 19.50 -2.89
C THR A 47 -18.47 20.54 -3.45
N VAL A 48 -17.18 20.24 -3.29
CA VAL A 48 -16.05 21.02 -3.82
C VAL A 48 -15.83 20.69 -5.28
N GLU A 49 -15.86 19.40 -5.64
CA GLU A 49 -15.64 18.90 -7.00
C GLU A 49 -16.49 17.64 -7.23
N SER A 50 -16.92 17.40 -8.48
CA SER A 50 -17.53 16.14 -8.90
C SER A 50 -17.00 15.71 -10.27
N THR A 51 -16.79 14.42 -10.45
CA THR A 51 -16.31 13.83 -11.71
C THR A 51 -16.79 12.39 -11.87
N ASN A 52 -16.44 11.76 -12.99
CA ASN A 52 -16.79 10.37 -13.28
C ASN A 52 -15.54 9.53 -13.60
N THR A 53 -15.62 8.24 -13.32
CA THR A 53 -14.57 7.29 -13.70
C THR A 53 -14.58 6.97 -15.18
N ASN A 54 -13.39 6.77 -15.75
CA ASN A 54 -13.18 6.33 -17.13
C ASN A 54 -13.38 4.81 -17.30
N SER A 55 -13.07 4.27 -18.48
CA SER A 55 -13.19 2.83 -18.79
C SER A 55 -12.30 1.92 -17.94
N SER A 56 -11.26 2.47 -17.31
CA SER A 56 -10.37 1.77 -16.38
C SER A 56 -10.81 1.94 -14.91
N GLY A 57 -11.98 2.55 -14.68
CA GLY A 57 -12.53 2.78 -13.35
C GLY A 57 -11.84 3.91 -12.59
N GLN A 58 -11.16 4.82 -13.28
CA GLN A 58 -10.34 5.86 -12.66
C GLN A 58 -10.87 7.24 -12.98
N THR A 59 -10.85 8.15 -12.01
CA THR A 59 -11.02 9.58 -12.29
C THR A 59 -9.76 10.16 -12.94
N GLY A 60 -9.85 11.37 -13.48
CA GLY A 60 -8.66 12.20 -13.69
C GLY A 60 -7.98 12.56 -12.36
N GLU A 61 -6.81 13.20 -12.43
CA GLU A 61 -6.16 13.79 -11.26
C GLU A 61 -6.85 15.09 -10.87
N ILE A 62 -7.44 15.12 -9.69
CA ILE A 62 -8.23 16.23 -9.15
C ILE A 62 -7.34 17.05 -8.23
N ARG A 63 -7.20 18.34 -8.52
CA ARG A 63 -6.41 19.24 -7.67
C ARG A 63 -7.23 19.70 -6.48
N LEU A 64 -6.74 19.43 -5.28
CA LEU A 64 -7.39 19.77 -4.02
C LEU A 64 -6.44 20.60 -3.14
N ALA A 65 -7.02 21.43 -2.29
CA ALA A 65 -6.26 22.29 -1.40
C ALA A 65 -5.57 21.46 -0.31
N ALA A 66 -4.30 21.76 -0.03
CA ALA A 66 -3.49 21.08 0.96
C ALA A 66 -2.76 22.10 1.85
N PRO A 67 -2.40 21.75 3.10
CA PRO A 67 -1.55 22.59 3.92
C PRO A 67 -0.16 22.76 3.31
N PRO A 68 0.60 23.78 3.73
CA PRO A 68 1.98 23.99 3.31
C PRO A 68 2.87 22.75 3.46
N LEU A 69 3.72 22.48 2.46
CA LEU A 69 4.66 21.35 2.46
C LEU A 69 5.50 21.25 3.74
N GLU A 70 5.97 22.39 4.26
CA GLU A 70 6.81 22.49 5.46
C GLU A 70 6.21 21.82 6.71
N TYR A 71 4.88 21.70 6.80
CA TYR A 71 4.23 21.06 7.95
C TYR A 71 4.45 19.54 7.97
N SER A 72 4.75 18.94 6.82
CA SER A 72 5.02 17.50 6.69
C SER A 72 6.51 17.15 6.81
N LEU A 73 7.40 18.14 6.69
CA LEU A 73 8.85 17.96 6.68
C LEU A 73 9.49 18.05 8.08
N SER A 74 8.75 18.52 9.07
CA SER A 74 9.23 18.60 10.45
C SER A 74 8.13 18.27 11.46
N PRO A 75 8.48 17.74 12.65
CA PRO A 75 7.48 17.47 13.68
C PRO A 75 6.83 18.77 14.16
N GLY A 76 5.51 18.88 14.04
CA GLY A 76 4.75 20.07 14.42
C GLY A 76 3.43 19.76 15.14
N LEU A 77 2.71 20.81 15.52
CA LEU A 77 1.33 20.72 16.05
C LEU A 77 0.27 20.97 14.98
N THR A 78 0.69 21.43 13.81
CA THR A 78 -0.17 21.73 12.68
C THR A 78 -0.36 20.48 11.82
N GLN A 79 -1.59 20.26 11.36
CA GLN A 79 -1.91 19.13 10.49
C GLN A 79 -1.25 19.33 9.11
N PRO A 80 -0.49 18.35 8.60
CA PRO A 80 0.21 18.48 7.33
C PRO A 80 -0.62 18.08 6.11
N TYR A 81 -1.86 17.61 6.31
CA TYR A 81 -2.76 17.15 5.25
C TYR A 81 -4.16 17.76 5.41
N SER A 82 -4.85 17.95 4.28
CA SER A 82 -6.28 18.22 4.27
C SER A 82 -7.07 16.92 4.33
N GLU A 83 -8.30 16.98 4.81
CA GLU A 83 -9.20 15.84 4.88
C GLU A 83 -10.49 16.10 4.09
N TYR A 84 -10.84 15.14 3.24
CA TYR A 84 -12.03 15.19 2.41
C TYR A 84 -12.96 14.01 2.70
N THR A 85 -14.25 14.23 2.46
CA THR A 85 -15.25 13.19 2.33
C THR A 85 -15.47 12.92 0.85
N ILE A 86 -15.35 11.66 0.43
CA ILE A 86 -15.57 11.20 -0.94
C ILE A 86 -16.78 10.30 -0.95
N THR A 87 -17.75 10.61 -1.81
CA THR A 87 -18.95 9.81 -2.03
C THR A 87 -18.96 9.27 -3.45
N ILE A 88 -19.13 7.96 -3.60
CA ILE A 88 -19.10 7.27 -4.89
C ILE A 88 -20.45 6.61 -5.14
N ARG A 89 -21.06 6.94 -6.28
CA ARG A 89 -22.33 6.38 -6.75
C ARG A 89 -22.16 5.73 -8.12
N ALA A 90 -22.66 4.51 -8.26
CA ALA A 90 -22.67 3.82 -9.55
C ALA A 90 -23.95 3.01 -9.69
N ARG A 91 -24.50 2.96 -10.91
CA ARG A 91 -25.72 2.21 -11.18
C ARG A 91 -25.51 0.72 -10.89
N GLY A 92 -26.37 0.14 -10.05
CA GLY A 92 -26.31 -1.28 -9.70
C GLY A 92 -25.37 -1.60 -8.52
N PHE A 93 -24.77 -0.60 -7.90
CA PHE A 93 -23.86 -0.75 -6.75
C PHE A 93 -24.35 0.05 -5.55
N ALA A 94 -24.03 -0.44 -4.36
CA ALA A 94 -24.22 0.30 -3.13
C ALA A 94 -23.32 1.55 -3.11
N GLU A 95 -23.87 2.66 -2.62
CA GLU A 95 -23.11 3.89 -2.41
C GLU A 95 -21.99 3.64 -1.39
N VAL A 96 -20.82 4.21 -1.67
CA VAL A 96 -19.68 4.19 -0.74
C VAL A 96 -19.33 5.61 -0.37
N ALA A 97 -19.37 5.92 0.92
CA ALA A 97 -18.91 7.18 1.49
C ALA A 97 -17.66 6.93 2.34
N ILE A 98 -16.61 7.72 2.10
CA ILE A 98 -15.32 7.64 2.81
C ILE A 98 -15.03 9.02 3.38
N SER A 99 -14.95 9.14 4.70
CA SER A 99 -14.62 10.39 5.40
C SER A 99 -13.18 10.35 5.92
N GLY A 100 -12.41 11.40 5.63
CA GLY A 100 -11.02 11.52 6.10
C GLY A 100 -9.97 11.15 5.06
N THR A 101 -10.30 11.15 3.77
CA THR A 101 -9.29 10.95 2.72
C THR A 101 -8.25 12.07 2.80
N GLU A 102 -6.99 11.71 2.99
CA GLU A 102 -5.90 12.63 3.28
C GLU A 102 -5.24 13.15 2.00
N ILE A 103 -5.12 14.47 1.85
CA ILE A 103 -4.41 15.11 0.74
C ILE A 103 -3.19 15.85 1.28
N LEU A 104 -2.00 15.43 0.82
CA LEU A 104 -0.72 16.06 1.09
C LEU A 104 -0.32 16.98 -0.09
N PRO A 105 0.40 18.08 0.17
CA PRO A 105 0.90 18.96 -0.90
C PRO A 105 1.87 18.22 -1.83
N ASP A 106 1.86 18.61 -3.11
CA ASP A 106 2.73 18.10 -4.17
C ASP A 106 2.76 16.56 -4.31
N SER A 107 1.70 15.90 -3.83
CA SER A 107 1.59 14.44 -3.77
C SER A 107 0.33 13.96 -4.49
N LEU A 108 0.43 12.84 -5.20
CA LEU A 108 -0.73 12.14 -5.73
C LEU A 108 -1.25 11.12 -4.71
N ALA A 109 -2.41 11.42 -4.13
CA ALA A 109 -3.23 10.49 -3.37
C ALA A 109 -4.07 9.62 -4.32
N ILE A 110 -4.09 8.31 -4.07
CA ILE A 110 -4.91 7.34 -4.78
C ILE A 110 -5.90 6.77 -3.77
N GLN A 111 -7.19 7.00 -3.98
CA GLN A 111 -8.26 6.42 -3.17
C GLN A 111 -8.80 5.16 -3.87
N PRO A 112 -8.37 3.94 -3.45
CA PRO A 112 -9.01 2.72 -3.92
C PRO A 112 -10.40 2.60 -3.30
N VAL A 113 -11.38 2.23 -4.12
CA VAL A 113 -12.78 2.02 -3.73
C VAL A 113 -13.25 0.70 -4.32
N ARG A 114 -13.82 -0.16 -3.46
CA ARG A 114 -14.48 -1.39 -3.87
C ARG A 114 -15.97 -1.24 -3.60
N MET A 115 -16.79 -1.29 -4.65
CA MET A 115 -18.24 -1.18 -4.51
C MET A 115 -18.90 -2.56 -4.57
N THR A 116 -19.86 -2.79 -3.68
CA THR A 116 -20.65 -4.02 -3.63
C THR A 116 -21.88 -3.90 -4.54
N PRO A 117 -22.17 -4.87 -5.41
CA PRO A 117 -23.41 -4.89 -6.19
C PRO A 117 -24.67 -4.88 -5.30
N LEU A 118 -25.73 -4.18 -5.71
CA LEU A 118 -27.00 -4.04 -4.95
C LEU A 118 -27.80 -5.35 -4.79
N ALA A 119 -27.35 -6.46 -5.36
CA ALA A 119 -28.01 -7.76 -5.22
C ALA A 119 -27.81 -8.38 -3.82
N ASP A 120 -26.75 -7.97 -3.12
CA ASP A 120 -26.46 -8.36 -1.75
C ASP A 120 -27.08 -7.37 -0.76
N GLU A 121 -27.44 -7.87 0.43
CA GLU A 121 -28.16 -7.17 1.49
C GLU A 121 -27.73 -5.71 1.71
N VAL A 122 -28.72 -4.87 2.07
CA VAL A 122 -28.62 -3.45 2.44
C VAL A 122 -27.21 -3.10 2.94
N SER A 123 -26.46 -2.35 2.11
CA SER A 123 -25.17 -1.82 2.53
C SER A 123 -25.38 -1.05 3.83
N PRO A 124 -24.58 -1.29 4.88
CA PRO A 124 -24.64 -0.46 6.05
C PRO A 124 -24.44 0.99 5.62
N ASP A 125 -25.39 1.84 6.02
CA ASP A 125 -25.47 3.28 5.75
C ASP A 125 -24.33 4.08 6.43
N THR A 126 -23.31 3.38 6.92
CA THR A 126 -22.24 3.95 7.75
C THR A 126 -21.04 4.26 6.85
N PRO A 127 -20.61 5.53 6.79
CA PRO A 127 -19.42 5.89 6.03
C PRO A 127 -18.19 5.19 6.60
N ILE A 128 -17.26 4.83 5.71
CA ILE A 128 -15.91 4.43 6.09
C ILE A 128 -15.23 5.66 6.68
N VAL A 129 -14.65 5.52 7.88
CA VAL A 129 -13.95 6.63 8.55
C VAL A 129 -12.46 6.34 8.61
N ILE A 130 -11.68 7.20 7.96
CA ILE A 130 -10.22 7.23 8.07
C ILE A 130 -9.90 8.11 9.29
N PRO A 131 -9.28 7.54 10.36
CA PRO A 131 -8.80 8.33 11.49
C PRO A 131 -7.50 9.05 11.13
N ASP A 132 -7.11 10.00 11.97
CA ASP A 132 -5.89 10.78 11.83
C ASP A 132 -4.64 9.93 11.54
N HIS A 133 -3.77 10.36 10.63
CA HIS A 133 -2.44 9.80 10.41
C HIS A 133 -1.65 9.55 11.71
N THR A 134 -0.87 8.46 11.81
CA THR A 134 -0.23 8.08 13.09
C THR A 134 0.76 9.12 13.62
N LEU A 135 1.48 9.82 12.74
CA LEU A 135 2.40 10.91 13.10
C LEU A 135 1.69 12.18 13.61
N TYR A 136 0.39 12.33 13.43
CA TYR A 136 -0.41 13.45 13.91
C TYR A 136 -1.31 13.06 15.09
N GLY A 137 -2.15 12.04 14.89
CA GLY A 137 -3.13 11.55 15.87
C GLY A 137 -2.50 10.85 17.07
N TYR A 138 -3.26 10.70 18.15
CA TYR A 138 -2.78 10.03 19.36
C TYR A 138 -3.02 8.52 19.30
N TYR A 139 -1.92 7.76 19.32
CA TYR A 139 -1.94 6.30 19.28
C TYR A 139 -1.13 5.71 20.44
N PRO A 140 -1.52 4.54 20.98
CA PRO A 140 -0.74 3.86 22.01
C PRO A 140 0.70 3.59 21.56
N PRO A 141 1.70 3.77 22.45
CA PRO A 141 3.08 3.45 22.13
C PRO A 141 3.26 1.94 21.95
N LYS A 142 4.19 1.59 21.04
CA LYS A 142 4.52 0.20 20.73
C LYS A 142 5.11 -0.54 21.94
N ILE A 143 4.58 -1.73 22.23
CA ILE A 143 5.06 -2.67 23.23
C ILE A 143 6.34 -3.30 22.70
N ALA A 144 7.41 -3.25 23.50
CA ALA A 144 8.71 -3.75 23.06
C ALA A 144 8.72 -5.28 22.99
N GLU A 145 9.28 -5.78 21.90
CA GLU A 145 9.41 -7.18 21.60
C GLU A 145 10.85 -7.48 21.13
N ALA A 146 11.30 -8.72 21.34
CA ALA A 146 12.58 -9.16 20.80
C ALA A 146 12.57 -9.16 19.26
N GLU A 147 13.66 -8.70 18.66
CA GLU A 147 13.82 -8.60 17.20
C GLU A 147 13.86 -9.99 16.52
N VAL A 148 14.36 -11.01 17.25
CA VAL A 148 14.38 -12.43 16.85
C VAL A 148 13.34 -13.16 17.69
N LYS A 149 12.39 -13.83 17.04
CA LYS A 149 11.36 -14.61 17.73
C LYS A 149 11.82 -16.04 17.97
N PRO A 150 11.42 -16.65 19.11
CA PRO A 150 11.54 -18.09 19.25
C PRO A 150 10.65 -18.74 18.18
N VAL A 151 11.23 -19.65 17.41
CA VAL A 151 10.51 -20.44 16.41
C VAL A 151 10.37 -21.83 17.02
N ALA A 152 9.15 -22.26 17.34
CA ALA A 152 8.92 -23.56 17.97
C ALA A 152 9.28 -24.68 16.98
N GLU A 153 10.09 -25.65 17.38
CA GLU A 153 10.35 -26.86 16.58
C GLU A 153 9.14 -27.82 16.57
N THR A 154 8.10 -27.52 17.35
CA THR A 154 7.02 -28.44 17.67
C THR A 154 5.67 -27.93 17.19
N GLY A 155 5.16 -28.54 16.12
CA GLY A 155 3.74 -28.61 15.77
C GLY A 155 3.22 -27.48 14.89
N GLU A 156 2.91 -27.82 13.64
CA GLU A 156 2.42 -26.99 12.54
C GLU A 156 3.47 -26.06 11.88
N ILE A 157 3.72 -26.42 10.62
CA ILE A 157 4.64 -25.92 9.59
C ILE A 157 5.26 -24.54 9.86
N VAL A 158 6.41 -24.51 10.56
CA VAL A 158 7.34 -23.38 10.44
C VAL A 158 7.80 -23.29 8.99
N LEU A 159 7.64 -22.13 8.36
CA LEU A 159 8.13 -21.92 7.01
C LEU A 159 9.66 -22.16 6.97
N SER A 160 10.09 -23.09 6.13
CA SER A 160 11.52 -23.43 5.99
C SER A 160 12.34 -22.32 5.32
N ARG A 161 11.67 -21.30 4.75
CA ARG A 161 12.22 -20.14 4.06
C ARG A 161 11.28 -18.95 4.16
N VAL A 162 11.79 -17.76 3.88
CA VAL A 162 10.96 -16.54 3.84
C VAL A 162 10.12 -16.53 2.56
N VAL A 163 8.81 -16.36 2.72
CA VAL A 163 7.83 -16.32 1.62
C VAL A 163 7.05 -15.02 1.71
N VAL A 164 6.94 -14.29 0.60
CA VAL A 164 5.98 -13.19 0.48
C VAL A 164 4.58 -13.81 0.37
N PRO A 165 3.67 -13.58 1.32
CA PRO A 165 2.33 -14.15 1.25
C PRO A 165 1.53 -13.49 0.14
N GLN A 166 0.54 -14.21 -0.40
CA GLN A 166 -0.42 -13.59 -1.32
C GLN A 166 -1.29 -12.57 -0.58
N THR A 167 -1.78 -12.96 0.60
CA THR A 167 -2.74 -12.22 1.41
C THR A 167 -2.27 -12.18 2.86
N VAL A 168 -2.47 -11.04 3.52
CA VAL A 168 -2.33 -10.84 4.97
C VAL A 168 -3.74 -10.76 5.56
N VAL A 169 -4.00 -11.56 6.60
CA VAL A 169 -5.25 -11.46 7.37
C VAL A 169 -5.02 -10.44 8.49
N VAL A 170 -5.61 -9.26 8.36
CA VAL A 170 -5.47 -8.14 9.28
C VAL A 170 -6.63 -8.16 10.27
N HIS A 171 -6.33 -8.30 11.55
CA HIS A 171 -7.30 -8.14 12.62
C HIS A 171 -7.37 -6.67 13.04
N ASP A 172 -8.51 -6.01 12.83
CA ASP A 172 -8.64 -4.56 13.02
C ASP A 172 -8.89 -4.16 14.48
N GLY A 173 -8.00 -4.59 15.37
CA GLY A 173 -8.14 -4.39 16.81
C GLY A 173 -6.89 -4.82 17.58
N VAL A 174 -6.98 -4.86 18.91
CA VAL A 174 -5.98 -5.54 19.74
C VAL A 174 -6.18 -7.05 19.64
N PRO A 175 -5.15 -7.90 19.85
CA PRO A 175 -5.26 -9.35 19.61
C PRO A 175 -6.44 -10.03 20.33
N THR A 176 -6.80 -9.55 21.52
CA THR A 176 -7.86 -10.14 22.36
C THR A 176 -9.27 -9.63 22.04
N ASP A 177 -9.42 -8.69 21.11
CA ASP A 177 -10.73 -8.13 20.75
C ASP A 177 -11.44 -9.02 19.73
N SER A 178 -12.19 -10.02 20.20
CA SER A 178 -12.93 -10.91 19.31
C SER A 178 -14.07 -10.25 18.52
N THR A 179 -14.37 -8.97 18.78
CA THR A 179 -15.41 -8.22 18.05
C THR A 179 -14.85 -7.46 16.85
N ALA A 180 -13.52 -7.28 16.79
CA ALA A 180 -12.86 -6.61 15.69
C ALA A 180 -12.89 -7.48 14.41
N PRO A 181 -13.18 -6.87 13.24
CA PRO A 181 -13.26 -7.60 11.98
C PRO A 181 -11.87 -8.05 11.49
N ASN A 182 -11.87 -9.14 10.74
CA ASN A 182 -10.69 -9.62 10.00
C ASN A 182 -10.81 -9.24 8.52
N TYR A 183 -9.77 -8.62 7.97
CA TYR A 183 -9.70 -8.24 6.56
C TYR A 183 -8.64 -9.06 5.82
N TYR A 184 -9.01 -9.58 4.66
CA TYR A 184 -8.11 -10.33 3.77
C TYR A 184 -7.53 -9.37 2.73
N VAL A 185 -6.30 -8.91 2.98
CA VAL A 185 -5.68 -7.84 2.18
C VAL A 185 -4.50 -8.39 1.39
N PRO A 186 -4.39 -8.15 0.07
CA PRO A 186 -3.18 -8.50 -0.68
C PRO A 186 -1.95 -7.89 -0.01
N TYR A 187 -0.85 -8.66 0.08
CA TYR A 187 0.33 -8.23 0.85
C TYR A 187 0.84 -6.84 0.43
N ARG A 188 0.93 -6.56 -0.88
CA ARG A 188 1.37 -5.25 -1.39
C ARG A 188 0.45 -4.12 -0.97
N ASP A 189 -0.86 -4.35 -1.00
CA ASP A 189 -1.85 -3.33 -0.62
C ASP A 189 -1.81 -3.08 0.89
N TYR A 190 -1.57 -4.12 1.69
CA TYR A 190 -1.34 -4.00 3.12
C TYR A 190 -0.12 -3.11 3.40
N ILE A 191 1.03 -3.37 2.76
CA ILE A 191 2.24 -2.58 2.98
C ILE A 191 2.05 -1.11 2.54
N LYS A 192 1.39 -0.86 1.41
CA LYS A 192 1.08 0.51 0.94
C LYS A 192 0.18 1.27 1.91
N ASN A 193 -0.83 0.60 2.46
CA ASN A 193 -1.74 1.15 3.45
C ASN A 193 -1.00 1.49 4.75
N VAL A 194 -0.21 0.55 5.27
CA VAL A 194 0.57 0.77 6.49
C VAL A 194 1.58 1.90 6.30
N ALA A 195 2.35 1.88 5.21
CA ALA A 195 3.32 2.93 4.94
C ALA A 195 2.62 4.31 4.83
N SER A 196 1.48 4.39 4.14
CA SER A 196 0.71 5.64 4.06
C SER A 196 0.11 6.09 5.40
N SER A 197 0.02 5.19 6.39
CA SER A 197 -0.45 5.48 7.75
C SER A 197 0.64 5.88 8.71
N GLU A 198 1.86 5.41 8.45
CA GLU A 198 2.99 5.53 9.35
C GLU A 198 3.97 6.62 8.90
N ILE A 199 4.02 6.99 7.62
CA ILE A 199 4.93 8.01 7.10
C ILE A 199 4.24 8.94 6.11
N TYR A 200 4.71 10.18 6.04
CA TYR A 200 4.22 11.11 5.02
C TYR A 200 4.85 10.82 3.66
N ALA A 201 4.03 10.90 2.61
CA ALA A 201 4.42 10.67 1.23
C ALA A 201 5.31 11.76 0.63
N THR A 202 5.42 12.91 1.32
CA THR A 202 6.24 14.07 0.99
C THR A 202 7.71 13.90 1.36
N TRP A 203 8.05 12.85 2.12
CA TRP A 203 9.41 12.61 2.58
C TRP A 203 10.34 12.16 1.45
N PRO A 204 11.67 12.33 1.62
CA PRO A 204 12.66 11.82 0.68
C PRO A 204 12.44 10.35 0.35
N ARG A 205 12.64 9.98 -0.92
CA ARG A 205 12.49 8.58 -1.38
C ARG A 205 13.33 7.63 -0.53
N SER A 206 14.54 8.01 -0.11
CA SER A 206 15.38 7.16 0.73
C SER A 206 14.78 6.87 2.11
N SER A 207 14.14 7.86 2.73
CA SER A 207 13.39 7.72 3.98
C SER A 207 12.16 6.82 3.79
N ILE A 208 11.40 7.02 2.71
CA ILE A 208 10.26 6.16 2.37
C ILE A 208 10.74 4.71 2.21
N THR A 209 11.80 4.47 1.43
CA THR A 209 12.37 3.13 1.23
C THR A 209 12.84 2.49 2.54
N ALA A 210 13.53 3.21 3.42
CA ALA A 210 13.97 2.68 4.71
C ALA A 210 12.79 2.27 5.62
N ASN A 211 11.75 3.09 5.70
CA ASN A 211 10.55 2.77 6.48
C ASN A 211 9.76 1.61 5.87
N VAL A 212 9.60 1.57 4.53
CA VAL A 212 8.95 0.46 3.84
C VAL A 212 9.70 -0.86 4.09
N LEU A 213 11.04 -0.86 4.04
CA LEU A 213 11.85 -2.04 4.39
C LEU A 213 11.61 -2.51 5.83
N ALA A 214 11.52 -1.60 6.80
CA ALA A 214 11.16 -1.96 8.17
C ALA A 214 9.73 -2.53 8.26
N ILE A 215 8.74 -1.89 7.64
CA ILE A 215 7.36 -2.38 7.62
C ILE A 215 7.26 -3.79 7.01
N MET A 216 7.93 -4.03 5.89
CA MET A 216 7.96 -5.34 5.23
C MET A 216 8.67 -6.38 6.07
N SER A 217 9.83 -6.06 6.64
CA SER A 217 10.57 -6.99 7.50
C SER A 217 9.77 -7.38 8.73
N PHE A 218 9.11 -6.43 9.39
CA PHE A 218 8.19 -6.71 10.50
C PHE A 218 7.05 -7.63 10.06
N THR A 219 6.41 -7.32 8.94
CA THR A 219 5.25 -8.08 8.43
C THR A 219 5.64 -9.50 8.07
N LEU A 220 6.76 -9.68 7.37
CA LEU A 220 7.28 -10.99 7.01
C LEU A 220 7.79 -11.76 8.23
N ASN A 221 8.23 -11.09 9.31
CA ASN A 221 8.51 -11.77 10.58
C ASN A 221 7.23 -12.38 11.17
N ARG A 222 6.12 -11.63 11.23
CA ARG A 222 4.82 -12.15 11.72
C ARG A 222 4.33 -13.34 10.91
N VAL A 223 4.51 -13.29 9.59
CA VAL A 223 4.18 -14.39 8.67
C VAL A 223 5.09 -15.60 8.91
N TYR A 224 6.40 -15.41 8.90
CA TYR A 224 7.40 -16.48 9.02
C TYR A 224 7.29 -17.25 10.34
N THR A 225 7.07 -16.51 11.43
CA THR A 225 6.98 -17.05 12.78
C THR A 225 5.58 -17.53 13.14
N GLU A 226 4.61 -17.34 12.23
CA GLU A 226 3.18 -17.53 12.47
C GLU A 226 2.74 -16.96 13.82
N TRP A 227 3.25 -15.77 14.17
CA TRP A 227 3.29 -15.28 15.56
C TRP A 227 1.96 -15.41 16.30
N TYR A 228 0.87 -14.97 15.70
CA TYR A 228 -0.46 -15.04 16.30
C TYR A 228 -1.12 -16.41 16.15
N ARG A 229 -0.88 -17.14 15.06
CA ARG A 229 -1.43 -18.50 14.89
C ARG A 229 -0.86 -19.48 15.90
N ASN A 230 0.44 -19.38 16.19
CA ASN A 230 1.10 -20.11 17.26
C ASN A 230 0.59 -19.76 18.68
N GLN A 231 -0.23 -18.71 18.80
CA GLN A 231 -0.92 -18.32 20.04
C GLN A 231 -2.42 -18.66 20.02
N GLY A 232 -2.91 -19.36 18.99
CA GLY A 232 -4.30 -19.79 18.87
C GLY A 232 -5.22 -18.81 18.14
N TYR A 233 -4.69 -17.77 17.50
CA TYR A 233 -5.48 -16.85 16.67
C TYR A 233 -5.52 -17.29 15.20
N ASP A 234 -6.50 -16.81 14.42
CA ASP A 234 -6.66 -17.16 13.00
C ASP A 234 -6.16 -16.08 12.02
N PHE A 235 -5.67 -14.96 12.53
CA PHE A 235 -5.15 -13.83 11.77
C PHE A 235 -3.62 -13.81 11.69
N THR A 236 -3.09 -13.02 10.75
CA THR A 236 -1.64 -12.86 10.54
C THR A 236 -1.05 -11.73 11.37
N ILE A 237 -1.77 -10.61 11.49
CA ILE A 237 -1.27 -9.37 12.10
C ILE A 237 -2.45 -8.52 12.59
N THR A 238 -2.21 -7.63 13.56
CA THR A 238 -3.21 -6.66 14.04
C THR A 238 -3.04 -5.27 13.41
N SER A 239 -4.05 -4.41 13.55
CA SER A 239 -3.98 -2.99 13.17
C SER A 239 -3.61 -2.05 14.35
N SER A 240 -3.32 -2.61 15.53
CA SER A 240 -3.06 -1.86 16.75
C SER A 240 -1.60 -1.43 16.85
N THR A 241 -1.33 -0.12 16.94
CA THR A 241 0.05 0.44 17.03
C THR A 241 0.86 -0.09 18.22
N ALA A 242 0.16 -0.50 19.29
CA ALA A 242 0.77 -1.11 20.46
C ALA A 242 1.45 -2.44 20.13
N PHE A 243 0.89 -3.23 19.22
CA PHE A 243 1.36 -4.58 18.91
C PHE A 243 2.05 -4.63 17.54
N ASP A 244 1.43 -4.05 16.53
CA ASP A 244 1.85 -4.08 15.13
C ASP A 244 1.82 -2.68 14.52
N HIS A 245 1.95 -2.56 13.20
CA HIS A 245 1.84 -1.27 12.51
C HIS A 245 0.38 -0.91 12.23
N LYS A 246 0.09 0.39 12.12
CA LYS A 246 -1.27 0.86 11.87
C LYS A 246 -1.67 0.58 10.42
N TRP A 247 -2.66 -0.29 10.27
CA TRP A 247 -3.44 -0.42 9.05
C TRP A 247 -4.81 0.26 9.27
N ILE A 248 -5.36 0.88 8.22
CA ILE A 248 -6.64 1.59 8.28
C ILE A 248 -7.53 1.09 7.14
N TYR A 249 -8.72 0.59 7.46
CA TYR A 249 -9.68 0.18 6.44
C TYR A 249 -10.11 1.35 5.55
N GLY A 250 -10.03 1.16 4.23
CA GLY A 250 -10.49 2.10 3.22
C GLY A 250 -9.69 3.40 3.07
N ARG A 251 -8.53 3.56 3.74
CA ARG A 251 -7.69 4.75 3.52
C ARG A 251 -7.14 4.85 2.10
N ASN A 252 -6.90 6.08 1.66
CA ASN A 252 -6.09 6.35 0.48
C ASN A 252 -4.61 5.99 0.71
N ILE A 253 -3.92 5.74 -0.40
CA ILE A 253 -2.47 5.53 -0.47
C ILE A 253 -1.84 6.64 -1.31
N PHE A 254 -0.52 6.72 -1.34
CA PHE A 254 0.19 7.72 -2.15
C PHE A 254 1.07 7.08 -3.22
N GLN A 255 1.21 7.76 -4.36
CA GLN A 255 1.98 7.26 -5.49
C GLN A 255 3.45 7.02 -5.14
N SER A 256 4.12 7.98 -4.49
CA SER A 256 5.54 7.88 -4.11
C SER A 256 5.82 6.65 -3.23
N ILE A 257 4.93 6.38 -2.29
CA ILE A 257 4.98 5.17 -1.44
C ILE A 257 4.70 3.91 -2.27
N SER A 258 3.66 3.96 -3.12
CA SER A 258 3.25 2.82 -3.94
C SER A 258 4.36 2.34 -4.88
N GLU A 259 5.07 3.28 -5.52
CA GLU A 259 6.20 3.00 -6.39
C GLU A 259 7.36 2.33 -5.67
N VAL A 260 7.64 2.75 -4.42
CA VAL A 260 8.68 2.13 -3.59
C VAL A 260 8.24 0.73 -3.20
N VAL A 261 7.02 0.54 -2.69
CA VAL A 261 6.54 -0.81 -2.34
C VAL A 261 6.59 -1.74 -3.54
N ASP A 262 6.16 -1.29 -4.71
CA ASP A 262 6.17 -2.11 -5.92
C ASP A 262 7.58 -2.44 -6.43
N GLU A 263 8.60 -1.67 -6.03
CA GLU A 263 10.02 -1.92 -6.31
C GLU A 263 10.63 -3.01 -5.45
N ILE A 264 10.27 -3.05 -4.16
CA ILE A 264 11.01 -3.83 -3.16
C ILE A 264 10.13 -4.79 -2.35
N PHE A 265 8.92 -5.11 -2.79
CA PHE A 265 7.97 -5.91 -1.99
C PHE A 265 8.48 -7.31 -1.60
N ASP A 266 9.48 -7.84 -2.29
CA ASP A 266 10.14 -9.11 -1.98
C ASP A 266 11.35 -8.97 -1.04
N ASN A 267 11.72 -7.75 -0.68
CA ASN A 267 12.86 -7.48 0.19
C ASN A 267 12.46 -7.49 1.68
N TYR A 268 13.42 -7.82 2.53
CA TYR A 268 13.29 -7.76 3.99
C TYR A 268 14.65 -7.51 4.65
N LEU A 269 14.65 -7.22 5.95
CA LEU A 269 15.87 -6.94 6.70
C LEU A 269 16.34 -8.20 7.43
N SER A 270 17.64 -8.47 7.34
CA SER A 270 18.31 -9.67 7.87
C SER A 270 19.55 -9.31 8.66
N ARG A 271 19.94 -10.22 9.57
CA ARG A 271 21.22 -10.22 10.26
C ARG A 271 21.97 -11.53 9.99
N PRO A 272 23.31 -11.55 10.10
CA PRO A 272 24.09 -12.77 10.01
C PRO A 272 23.56 -13.86 10.95
N GLU A 273 23.51 -15.10 10.47
CA GLU A 273 23.08 -16.29 11.24
C GLU A 273 21.60 -16.29 11.69
N VAL A 274 20.82 -15.27 11.36
CA VAL A 274 19.38 -15.20 11.65
C VAL A 274 18.58 -15.59 10.40
N LYS A 275 17.79 -16.67 10.49
CA LYS A 275 17.00 -17.20 9.37
C LYS A 275 15.69 -16.44 9.10
N GLN A 276 15.12 -15.82 10.13
CA GLN A 276 13.86 -15.10 10.04
C GLN A 276 14.09 -13.63 9.67
N PRO A 277 13.12 -12.95 9.02
CA PRO A 277 13.13 -11.51 8.90
C PRO A 277 13.22 -10.86 10.27
N ILE A 278 13.93 -9.74 10.41
CA ILE A 278 14.04 -9.05 11.70
C ILE A 278 12.72 -8.34 12.02
N LEU A 279 12.21 -8.53 13.25
CA LEU A 279 11.07 -7.77 13.76
C LEU A 279 11.52 -6.33 14.07
N THR A 280 11.40 -5.47 13.05
CA THR A 280 11.92 -4.10 13.04
C THR A 280 10.92 -3.12 13.63
N GLN A 281 10.82 -3.13 14.96
CA GLN A 281 10.03 -2.15 15.68
C GLN A 281 10.63 -0.74 15.55
N TYR A 282 9.78 0.25 15.30
CA TYR A 282 10.13 1.67 15.26
C TYR A 282 9.16 2.51 16.08
N CYS A 283 9.50 3.79 16.27
CA CYS A 283 8.62 4.79 16.87
C CYS A 283 8.71 6.13 16.13
N ASP A 284 7.85 7.10 16.45
CA ASP A 284 7.90 8.40 15.78
C ASP A 284 9.20 9.19 16.04
N GLY A 285 9.78 9.06 17.24
CA GLY A 285 11.01 9.76 17.66
C GLY A 285 10.82 11.19 18.15
N ASN A 286 9.59 11.72 18.14
CA ASN A 286 9.26 13.07 18.61
C ASN A 286 8.38 13.04 19.87
N ARG A 287 7.23 12.34 19.81
CA ARG A 287 6.33 12.17 20.95
C ARG A 287 6.70 10.94 21.77
N VAL A 288 7.25 9.92 21.12
CA VAL A 288 7.74 8.69 21.74
C VAL A 288 9.24 8.54 21.45
N SER A 289 10.06 8.38 22.49
CA SER A 289 11.49 8.09 22.34
C SER A 289 11.75 6.58 22.41
N CYS A 290 12.45 6.05 21.39
CA CYS A 290 12.86 4.64 21.31
C CYS A 290 14.36 4.44 21.02
N GLN A 291 15.16 5.50 21.08
CA GLN A 291 16.60 5.42 20.81
C GLN A 291 17.33 4.46 21.77
N HIS A 292 16.92 4.43 23.04
CA HIS A 292 17.44 3.49 24.04
C HIS A 292 17.15 2.01 23.72
N LYS A 293 16.28 1.73 22.75
CA LYS A 293 15.92 0.39 22.29
C LYS A 293 16.64 -0.01 20.99
N GLY A 294 17.45 0.88 20.41
CA GLY A 294 18.08 0.64 19.09
C GLY A 294 17.07 0.61 17.94
N TRP A 295 15.92 1.27 18.10
CA TRP A 295 14.87 1.32 17.08
C TRP A 295 15.05 2.53 16.16
N MET A 296 14.64 2.37 14.90
CA MET A 296 14.52 3.52 13.99
C MET A 296 13.47 4.49 14.50
N THR A 297 13.77 5.78 14.38
CA THR A 297 12.79 6.84 14.56
C THR A 297 12.27 7.30 13.21
N GLN A 298 10.97 7.38 13.00
CA GLN A 298 10.38 7.82 11.73
C GLN A 298 10.86 9.24 11.36
N TRP A 299 10.77 10.21 12.28
CA TRP A 299 11.27 11.57 12.02
C TRP A 299 12.79 11.65 11.84
N GLY A 300 13.57 10.83 12.56
CA GLY A 300 15.02 10.77 12.35
C GLY A 300 15.40 10.16 11.00
N SER A 301 14.61 9.21 10.48
CA SER A 301 14.80 8.68 9.13
C SER A 301 14.50 9.73 8.05
N ALA A 302 13.54 10.64 8.30
CA ALA A 302 13.26 11.78 7.43
C ALA A 302 14.46 12.75 7.40
N ASP A 303 14.99 13.14 8.56
CA ASP A 303 16.18 14.01 8.66
C ASP A 303 17.41 13.44 7.92
N LEU A 304 17.69 12.15 8.10
CA LEU A 304 18.81 11.51 7.41
C LEU A 304 18.61 11.46 5.89
N GLY A 305 17.37 11.23 5.43
CA GLY A 305 17.06 11.25 4.01
C GLY A 305 17.27 12.64 3.39
N GLU A 306 16.85 13.71 4.08
CA GLU A 306 17.08 15.10 3.66
C GLU A 306 18.59 15.41 3.57
N ARG A 307 19.39 14.79 4.43
CA ARG A 307 20.86 14.89 4.41
C ARG A 307 21.52 14.02 3.35
N GLY A 308 20.73 13.32 2.52
CA GLY A 308 21.21 12.52 1.39
C GLY A 308 21.66 11.11 1.72
N TYR A 309 21.32 10.58 2.91
CA TYR A 309 21.63 9.20 3.27
C TYR A 309 20.82 8.23 2.40
N SER A 310 21.46 7.14 1.97
CA SER A 310 20.79 6.04 1.28
C SER A 310 19.92 5.23 2.23
N PRO A 311 18.94 4.44 1.72
CA PRO A 311 18.06 3.64 2.57
C PRO A 311 18.82 2.70 3.53
N ILE A 312 19.90 2.06 3.06
CA ILE A 312 20.69 1.15 3.90
C ILE A 312 21.52 1.89 4.95
N GLU A 313 22.04 3.08 4.63
CA GLU A 313 22.75 3.90 5.63
C GLU A 313 21.80 4.39 6.72
N ILE A 314 20.57 4.79 6.37
CA ILE A 314 19.53 5.13 7.34
C ILE A 314 19.24 3.94 8.25
N LEU A 315 19.02 2.74 7.68
CA LEU A 315 18.74 1.54 8.46
C LEU A 315 19.90 1.16 9.40
N ARG A 316 21.14 1.18 8.91
CA ARG A 316 22.33 0.86 9.71
C ARG A 316 22.61 1.88 10.80
N TYR A 317 22.28 3.15 10.55
CA TYR A 317 22.38 4.20 11.58
C TYR A 317 21.58 3.85 12.84
N PHE A 318 20.40 3.24 12.68
CA PHE A 318 19.53 2.88 13.81
C PHE A 318 19.73 1.44 14.29
N TYR A 319 19.85 0.48 13.38
CA TYR A 319 19.83 -0.96 13.70
C TYR A 319 21.21 -1.62 13.73
N GLY A 320 22.29 -0.88 13.44
CA GLY A 320 23.66 -1.38 13.42
C GLY A 320 24.15 -1.82 12.03
N ASP A 321 25.47 -1.86 11.86
CA ASP A 321 26.15 -2.09 10.58
C ASP A 321 26.03 -3.53 10.03
N ASP A 322 25.71 -4.49 10.89
CA ASP A 322 25.48 -5.89 10.54
C ASP A 322 24.13 -6.13 9.84
N MET A 323 23.25 -5.12 9.82
CA MET A 323 21.99 -5.17 9.08
C MET A 323 22.24 -5.14 7.56
N TYR A 324 21.52 -5.99 6.83
CA TYR A 324 21.50 -5.99 5.37
C TYR A 324 20.12 -6.29 4.80
N ILE A 325 19.91 -5.89 3.55
CA ILE A 325 18.69 -6.18 2.78
C ILE A 325 18.85 -7.55 2.13
N ASN A 326 17.87 -8.41 2.34
CA ASN A 326 17.77 -9.73 1.73
C ASN A 326 16.47 -9.82 0.92
N THR A 327 16.36 -10.86 0.08
CA THR A 327 15.21 -11.07 -0.81
C THR A 327 14.54 -12.40 -0.50
N ALA A 328 13.21 -12.41 -0.48
CA ALA A 328 12.42 -13.61 -0.22
C ALA A 328 12.59 -14.61 -1.37
N GLU A 329 12.76 -15.88 -1.02
CA GLU A 329 13.00 -16.94 -2.01
C GLU A 329 11.76 -17.28 -2.83
N GLN A 330 10.57 -16.96 -2.31
CA GLN A 330 9.31 -17.32 -2.93
C GLN A 330 8.26 -16.23 -2.71
N ILE A 331 7.44 -16.01 -3.74
CA ILE A 331 6.26 -15.17 -3.68
C ILE A 331 5.06 -16.09 -3.92
N SER A 332 4.09 -16.07 -3.01
CA SER A 332 2.90 -16.92 -3.10
C SER A 332 1.84 -16.34 -4.03
N GLY A 333 1.11 -17.22 -4.72
CA GLY A 333 -0.04 -16.84 -5.53
C GLY A 333 0.27 -16.25 -6.90
N ILE A 334 1.55 -16.23 -7.33
CA ILE A 334 1.97 -15.78 -8.66
C ILE A 334 2.19 -16.99 -9.61
N PRO A 335 1.76 -16.92 -10.88
CA PRO A 335 1.94 -18.02 -11.83
C PRO A 335 3.40 -18.27 -12.22
N ALA A 336 4.23 -17.20 -12.31
CA ALA A 336 5.65 -17.32 -12.60
C ALA A 336 6.46 -16.13 -12.09
N SER A 337 7.70 -16.42 -11.69
CA SER A 337 8.68 -15.42 -11.27
C SER A 337 9.25 -14.63 -12.44
N TRP A 338 9.61 -13.38 -12.15
CA TRP A 338 10.35 -12.50 -13.05
C TRP A 338 11.67 -13.16 -13.47
N PRO A 339 12.07 -13.09 -14.75
CA PRO A 339 13.22 -13.86 -15.27
C PRO A 339 14.60 -13.33 -14.86
N GLY A 340 14.67 -12.26 -14.06
CA GLY A 340 15.93 -11.66 -13.63
C GLY A 340 16.48 -10.59 -14.58
N TYR A 341 15.74 -10.24 -15.63
CA TYR A 341 16.08 -9.20 -16.60
C TYR A 341 14.82 -8.57 -17.20
N ASP A 342 14.96 -7.33 -17.68
CA ASP A 342 13.87 -6.57 -18.28
C ASP A 342 13.47 -7.12 -19.65
N LEU A 343 12.17 -7.14 -19.96
CA LEU A 343 11.67 -7.42 -21.30
C LEU A 343 11.40 -6.11 -22.03
N THR A 344 12.02 -5.95 -23.19
CA THR A 344 11.95 -4.74 -24.02
C THR A 344 11.88 -5.11 -25.50
N ILE A 345 11.78 -4.11 -26.39
CA ILE A 345 11.75 -4.35 -27.83
C ILE A 345 12.95 -5.19 -28.26
N GLY A 346 12.67 -6.32 -28.91
CA GLY A 346 13.68 -7.30 -29.34
C GLY A 346 13.84 -8.51 -28.41
N SER A 347 13.32 -8.46 -27.18
CA SER A 347 13.21 -9.65 -26.32
C SER A 347 12.32 -10.71 -26.97
N SER A 348 12.62 -11.99 -26.78
CA SER A 348 11.80 -13.09 -27.29
C SER A 348 11.85 -14.34 -26.41
N GLY A 349 10.91 -15.26 -26.64
CA GLY A 349 10.83 -16.56 -25.97
C GLY A 349 9.65 -16.70 -25.02
N GLN A 350 9.64 -17.80 -24.27
CA GLN A 350 8.50 -18.22 -23.44
C GLN A 350 8.07 -17.17 -22.41
N LYS A 351 9.03 -16.43 -21.83
CA LYS A 351 8.73 -15.37 -20.85
C LYS A 351 8.01 -14.17 -21.46
N VAL A 352 8.33 -13.83 -22.71
CA VAL A 352 7.60 -12.79 -23.46
C VAL A 352 6.20 -13.29 -23.78
N GLN A 353 6.09 -14.50 -24.33
CA GLN A 353 4.79 -15.11 -24.67
C GLN A 353 3.86 -15.15 -23.46
N GLN A 354 4.36 -15.62 -22.32
CA GLN A 354 3.61 -15.69 -21.08
C GLN A 354 3.06 -14.33 -20.64
N VAL A 355 3.85 -13.26 -20.74
CA VAL A 355 3.38 -11.93 -20.32
C VAL A 355 2.43 -11.33 -21.35
N GLN A 356 2.61 -11.63 -22.64
CA GLN A 356 1.65 -11.24 -23.67
C GLN A 356 0.30 -11.92 -23.44
N GLU A 357 0.27 -13.20 -23.08
CA GLU A 357 -0.97 -13.93 -22.71
C GLU A 357 -1.68 -13.26 -21.52
N GLN A 358 -0.92 -12.91 -20.48
CA GLN A 358 -1.48 -12.24 -19.31
C GLN A 358 -2.01 -10.83 -19.65
N LEU A 359 -1.24 -10.04 -20.39
CA LEU A 359 -1.65 -8.70 -20.82
C LEU A 359 -2.89 -8.73 -21.70
N ASP A 360 -2.98 -9.67 -22.65
CA ASP A 360 -4.13 -9.81 -23.53
C ASP A 360 -5.39 -10.24 -22.75
N ALA A 361 -5.24 -11.15 -21.78
CA ALA A 361 -6.32 -11.49 -20.86
C ALA A 361 -6.78 -10.28 -20.03
N ILE A 362 -5.86 -9.45 -19.52
CA ILE A 362 -6.20 -8.23 -18.79
C ILE A 362 -6.93 -7.22 -19.69
N ALA A 363 -6.52 -7.10 -20.96
CA ALA A 363 -7.14 -6.20 -21.94
C ALA A 363 -8.63 -6.50 -22.18
N THR A 364 -9.10 -7.74 -21.92
CA THR A 364 -10.53 -8.08 -21.98
C THR A 364 -11.38 -7.33 -20.94
N VAL A 365 -10.77 -6.93 -19.82
CA VAL A 365 -11.42 -6.20 -18.73
C VAL A 365 -11.04 -4.72 -18.79
N TYR A 366 -9.74 -4.43 -18.94
CA TYR A 366 -9.20 -3.08 -19.07
C TYR A 366 -9.08 -2.71 -20.55
N SER A 367 -10.23 -2.41 -21.18
CA SER A 367 -10.37 -2.14 -22.62
C SER A 367 -9.53 -0.99 -23.19
N ALA A 368 -8.96 -0.13 -22.34
CA ALA A 368 -7.99 0.87 -22.78
C ALA A 368 -6.68 0.22 -23.25
N ILE A 369 -6.29 -0.93 -22.68
CA ILE A 369 -5.10 -1.69 -23.06
C ILE A 369 -5.33 -2.32 -24.43
N PRO A 370 -4.48 -2.03 -25.44
CA PRO A 370 -4.56 -2.70 -26.74
C PRO A 370 -4.39 -4.22 -26.63
N HIS A 371 -5.26 -4.96 -27.31
CA HIS A 371 -5.07 -6.40 -27.54
C HIS A 371 -3.78 -6.69 -28.29
N ILE A 372 -3.12 -7.80 -27.96
CA ILE A 372 -1.86 -8.22 -28.54
C ILE A 372 -1.85 -9.71 -28.81
N THR A 373 -1.14 -10.13 -29.85
CA THR A 373 -0.91 -11.55 -30.13
C THR A 373 0.22 -12.09 -29.24
N PRO A 374 0.01 -13.17 -28.47
CA PRO A 374 1.08 -13.81 -27.70
C PRO A 374 2.00 -14.68 -28.57
N ASP A 375 2.80 -14.03 -29.41
CA ASP A 375 3.72 -14.66 -30.36
C ASP A 375 5.12 -14.94 -29.77
N GLY A 376 5.38 -14.51 -28.54
CA GLY A 376 6.68 -14.62 -27.89
C GLY A 376 7.72 -13.65 -28.41
N ILE A 377 7.33 -12.59 -29.13
CA ILE A 377 8.22 -11.54 -29.66
C ILE A 377 7.80 -10.18 -29.12
N PHE A 378 8.70 -9.54 -28.38
CA PHE A 378 8.41 -8.23 -27.81
C PHE A 378 8.63 -7.16 -28.88
N GLY A 379 7.55 -6.82 -29.60
CA GLY A 379 7.54 -5.79 -30.64
C GLY A 379 6.95 -4.45 -30.18
N PRO A 380 6.83 -3.47 -31.10
CA PRO A 380 6.21 -2.18 -30.81
C PRO A 380 4.77 -2.27 -30.28
N ALA A 381 3.99 -3.28 -30.70
CA ALA A 381 2.64 -3.52 -30.21
C ALA A 381 2.63 -3.90 -28.72
N THR A 382 3.50 -4.84 -28.31
CA THR A 382 3.66 -5.20 -26.89
C THR A 382 4.14 -4.00 -26.08
N ALA A 383 5.10 -3.23 -26.58
CA ALA A 383 5.57 -2.02 -25.90
C ALA A 383 4.45 -0.98 -25.70
N ALA A 384 3.55 -0.82 -26.67
CA ALA A 384 2.39 0.06 -26.56
C ALA A 384 1.39 -0.43 -25.51
N ALA A 385 1.05 -1.72 -25.50
CA ALA A 385 0.19 -2.32 -24.49
C ALA A 385 0.78 -2.21 -23.07
N VAL A 386 2.09 -2.39 -22.94
CA VAL A 386 2.80 -2.23 -21.66
C VAL A 386 2.75 -0.78 -21.17
N ARG A 387 2.91 0.22 -22.05
CA ARG A 387 2.78 1.64 -21.65
C ARG A 387 1.39 1.94 -21.12
N GLU A 388 0.36 1.45 -21.81
CA GLU A 388 -1.02 1.65 -21.37
C GLU A 388 -1.29 0.97 -20.03
N PHE A 389 -0.83 -0.28 -19.88
CA PHE A 389 -0.88 -0.99 -18.60
C PHE A 389 -0.17 -0.20 -17.49
N GLN A 390 1.05 0.27 -17.73
CA GLN A 390 1.82 1.05 -16.75
C GLN A 390 1.09 2.33 -16.36
N SER A 391 0.52 3.04 -17.32
CA SER A 391 -0.26 4.26 -17.10
C SER A 391 -1.46 3.99 -16.19
N ILE A 392 -2.28 2.98 -16.52
CA ILE A 392 -3.46 2.61 -15.74
C ILE A 392 -3.08 2.22 -14.30
N PHE A 393 -1.99 1.49 -14.12
CA PHE A 393 -1.62 0.93 -12.82
C PHE A 393 -0.61 1.78 -12.03
N GLY A 394 -0.38 3.03 -12.44
CA GLY A 394 0.46 3.99 -11.72
C GLY A 394 1.94 3.59 -11.65
N LEU A 395 2.43 2.90 -12.67
CA LEU A 395 3.84 2.52 -12.83
C LEU A 395 4.56 3.52 -13.74
N PRO A 396 5.90 3.63 -13.66
CA PRO A 396 6.67 4.38 -14.64
C PRO A 396 6.38 3.91 -16.07
N VAL A 397 5.93 4.83 -16.94
CA VAL A 397 5.48 4.52 -18.30
C VAL A 397 6.66 4.41 -19.27
N THR A 398 7.42 3.32 -19.16
CA THR A 398 8.63 3.07 -19.96
C THR A 398 8.35 2.28 -21.24
N GLY A 399 7.30 1.45 -21.23
CA GLY A 399 7.05 0.42 -22.24
C GLY A 399 7.98 -0.81 -22.10
N VAL A 400 8.74 -0.87 -21.00
CA VAL A 400 9.63 -1.98 -20.63
C VAL A 400 9.01 -2.74 -19.47
N ILE A 401 9.04 -4.07 -19.53
CA ILE A 401 8.57 -4.92 -18.42
C ILE A 401 9.75 -5.21 -17.50
N ASP A 402 9.92 -4.32 -16.53
CA ASP A 402 10.82 -4.50 -15.40
C ASP A 402 10.20 -5.39 -14.32
N PHE A 403 10.91 -5.56 -13.20
CA PHE A 403 10.45 -6.32 -12.03
C PHE A 403 9.05 -5.88 -11.57
N ARG A 404 8.83 -4.57 -11.41
CA ARG A 404 7.58 -4.00 -10.86
C ARG A 404 6.42 -4.26 -11.82
N THR A 405 6.66 -4.04 -13.10
CA THR A 405 5.68 -4.24 -14.17
C THR A 405 5.31 -5.72 -14.29
N TRP A 406 6.28 -6.64 -14.30
CA TRP A 406 6.03 -8.09 -14.33
C TRP A 406 5.07 -8.52 -13.22
N TYR A 407 5.40 -8.16 -11.97
CA TYR A 407 4.61 -8.59 -10.81
C TYR A 407 3.28 -7.86 -10.71
N LYS A 408 3.16 -6.63 -11.21
CA LYS A 408 1.87 -5.95 -11.33
C LYS A 408 0.98 -6.64 -12.38
N ILE A 409 1.52 -7.00 -13.55
CA ILE A 409 0.78 -7.78 -14.57
C ILE A 409 0.29 -9.09 -13.97
N SER A 410 1.18 -9.87 -13.34
CA SER A 410 0.79 -11.15 -12.71
C SER A 410 -0.29 -10.97 -11.65
N HIS A 411 -0.19 -9.93 -10.81
CA HIS A 411 -1.18 -9.64 -9.78
C HIS A 411 -2.56 -9.28 -10.35
N ILE A 412 -2.60 -8.39 -11.35
CA ILE A 412 -3.85 -8.01 -12.01
C ILE A 412 -4.44 -9.20 -12.79
N TYR A 413 -3.61 -9.97 -13.50
CA TYR A 413 -4.00 -11.18 -14.20
C TYR A 413 -4.70 -12.18 -13.27
N VAL A 414 -4.11 -12.46 -12.10
CA VAL A 414 -4.71 -13.33 -11.09
C VAL A 414 -6.04 -12.75 -10.58
N GLY A 415 -6.11 -11.43 -10.37
CA GLY A 415 -7.31 -10.74 -9.93
C GLY A 415 -8.46 -10.81 -10.93
N VAL A 416 -8.19 -10.79 -12.23
CA VAL A 416 -9.23 -10.89 -13.27
C VAL A 416 -9.57 -12.33 -13.66
N THR A 417 -8.64 -13.27 -13.54
CA THR A 417 -8.84 -14.68 -13.98
C THR A 417 -9.36 -15.62 -12.89
N ARG A 418 -8.99 -15.44 -11.61
CA ARG A 418 -9.50 -16.31 -10.52
C ARG A 418 -11.01 -16.23 -10.33
N ILE A 419 -11.68 -15.23 -10.90
CA ILE A 419 -13.14 -15.09 -10.90
C ILE A 419 -13.78 -15.71 -12.15
N ALA A 420 -13.02 -15.95 -13.21
CA ALA A 420 -13.50 -16.70 -14.38
C ALA A 420 -13.55 -18.22 -14.13
N GLU A 421 -12.81 -18.74 -13.13
CA GLU A 421 -12.82 -20.16 -12.74
C GLU A 421 -13.94 -20.52 -11.73
N LEU A 422 -14.66 -19.53 -11.20
CA LEU A 422 -15.76 -19.70 -10.24
C LEU A 422 -17.16 -19.53 -10.87
N ASN A 423 -17.22 -19.23 -12.17
CA ASN A 423 -18.43 -19.21 -13.00
C ASN A 423 -18.39 -20.36 -14.01
#